data_AF-A0A419ACI5-F1
#
_entry.id   AF-A0A419ACI5-F1
#
_cell.length_a   1.000
_cell.length_b   1.000
_cell.length_c   1.000
_cell.angle_alpha   90.00
_cell.angle_beta   90.00
_cell.angle_gamma   90.00
#
_symmetry.space_group_name_H-M   'P 1'
#
loop_
_entity.id
_entity.type
_entity.pdbx_description
1 polymer ?
#
loop_
_entity_poly.entity_id
_entity_poly.type
_entity_poly.pdbx_seq_one_letter_code
_entity_poly.pdbx_strand_id
1 'polypeptide(L)'
;MTPEQRIAELEANLTATRRAATDMMIDMGLAIAKTPEDREQAAKVFDKAAADPDPVIAEMAAAVAKALRQRCRLMSETWAERVKAAVERED
;
A
#
# COMPACT_ATOMS: atom_id res chain seq x y z
N MET A 1 -12.52 -31.67 -15.40
CA MET A 1 -11.52 -30.96 -14.59
C MET A 1 -10.87 -31.99 -13.69
N THR A 2 -9.55 -32.13 -13.77
CA THR A 2 -8.81 -33.04 -12.89
C THR A 2 -8.55 -32.39 -11.53
N PRO A 3 -8.22 -33.17 -10.49
CA PRO A 3 -7.79 -32.61 -9.20
C PRO A 3 -6.64 -31.61 -9.33
N GLU A 4 -5.66 -31.88 -10.19
CA GLU A 4 -4.50 -31.02 -10.42
C GLU A 4 -4.90 -29.70 -11.06
N GLN A 5 -5.80 -29.74 -12.04
CA GLN A 5 -6.36 -28.53 -12.66
C GLN A 5 -7.14 -27.69 -11.64
N ARG A 6 -7.88 -28.34 -10.73
CA ARG A 6 -8.61 -27.66 -9.68
C ARG A 6 -7.68 -27.02 -8.64
N ILE A 7 -6.60 -27.68 -8.26
CA ILE A 7 -5.58 -27.12 -7.36
C ILE A 7 -4.95 -25.87 -7.97
N ALA A 8 -4.50 -25.94 -9.23
CA ALA A 8 -3.89 -24.80 -9.92
C ALA A 8 -4.86 -23.60 -10.02
N GLU A 9 -6.14 -23.86 -10.30
CA GLU A 9 -7.17 -22.81 -10.32
C GLU A 9 -7.35 -22.17 -8.93
N LEU A 10 -7.39 -22.98 -7.87
CA LEU A 10 -7.54 -22.49 -6.50
C LEU A 10 -6.33 -21.66 -6.06
N GLU A 11 -5.11 -22.05 -6.42
CA GLU A 11 -3.89 -21.29 -6.14
C GLU A 11 -3.87 -19.94 -6.87
N ALA A 12 -4.29 -19.93 -8.14
CA ALA A 12 -4.43 -18.70 -8.92
C ALA A 12 -5.49 -17.77 -8.31
N ASN A 13 -6.65 -18.32 -7.92
CA ASN A 13 -7.71 -17.56 -7.28
C ASN A 13 -7.27 -16.98 -5.94
N LEU A 14 -6.60 -17.78 -5.10
CA LEU A 14 -6.07 -17.30 -3.82
C LEU A 14 -5.07 -16.15 -4.01
N THR A 15 -4.18 -16.27 -4.99
CA THR A 15 -3.21 -15.22 -5.33
C THR A 15 -3.92 -13.94 -5.79
N ALA A 16 -4.91 -14.06 -6.67
CA ALA A 16 -5.71 -12.93 -7.15
C ALA A 16 -6.48 -12.25 -6.00
N THR A 17 -7.10 -13.03 -5.12
CA THR A 17 -7.84 -12.52 -3.95
C THR A 17 -6.91 -11.79 -2.98
N ARG A 18 -5.72 -12.33 -2.69
CA ARG A 18 -4.74 -11.65 -1.81
C ARG A 18 -4.32 -10.30 -2.37
N ARG A 19 -4.08 -10.23 -3.68
CA ARG A 19 -3.75 -8.97 -4.35
C ARG A 19 -4.89 -7.97 -4.25
N ALA A 20 -6.11 -8.37 -4.62
CA ALA A 20 -7.28 -7.51 -4.55
C ALA A 20 -7.55 -7.00 -3.12
N ALA A 21 -7.43 -7.87 -2.11
CA ALA A 21 -7.58 -7.48 -0.72
C ALA A 21 -6.51 -6.44 -0.29
N THR A 22 -5.26 -6.65 -0.69
CA THR A 22 -4.16 -5.72 -0.40
C THR A 22 -4.43 -4.35 -1.05
N ASP A 23 -4.81 -4.33 -2.32
CA ASP A 23 -5.13 -3.09 -3.05
C ASP A 23 -6.30 -2.33 -2.39
N MET A 24 -7.37 -3.04 -2.01
CA MET A 24 -8.50 -2.44 -1.28
C MET A 24 -8.07 -1.84 0.06
N MET A 25 -7.23 -2.52 0.83
CA MET A 25 -6.75 -2.01 2.12
C MET A 25 -5.86 -0.77 1.94
N ILE A 26 -5.05 -0.72 0.89
CA ILE A 26 -4.26 0.46 0.54
C ILE A 26 -5.20 1.63 0.22
N ASP A 27 -6.18 1.43 -0.66
CA ASP A 27 -7.10 2.49 -1.06
C ASP A 27 -7.93 3.01 0.12
N MET A 28 -8.41 2.11 1.00
CA MET A 28 -9.09 2.49 2.24
C MET A 28 -8.16 3.29 3.17
N GLY A 29 -6.92 2.83 3.35
CA GLY A 29 -5.92 3.54 4.15
C GLY A 29 -5.65 4.95 3.61
N LEU A 30 -5.54 5.11 2.29
CA LEU A 30 -5.32 6.40 1.63
C LEU A 30 -6.56 7.31 1.68
N ALA A 31 -7.76 6.76 1.67
CA ALA A 31 -9.00 7.53 1.79
C ALA A 31 -9.15 8.16 3.20
N ILE A 32 -8.67 7.46 4.22
CA ILE A 32 -8.72 7.91 5.62
C ILE A 32 -7.53 8.83 5.94
N ALA A 33 -6.32 8.45 5.53
CA ALA A 33 -5.09 9.16 5.83
C ALA A 33 -4.79 10.24 4.77
N LYS A 34 -5.28 11.46 5.04
CA LYS A 34 -5.26 12.57 4.06
C LYS A 34 -3.94 13.33 4.03
N THR A 35 -3.19 13.33 5.13
CA THR A 35 -1.88 13.99 5.21
C THR A 35 -0.73 12.99 5.13
N PRO A 36 0.50 13.42 4.77
CA PRO A 36 1.68 12.58 4.86
C PRO A 36 1.90 12.01 6.26
N GLU A 37 1.64 12.80 7.30
CA GLU A 37 1.77 12.41 8.70
C GLU A 37 0.76 11.31 9.09
N ASP A 38 -0.51 11.46 8.69
CA ASP A 38 -1.54 10.45 8.93
C ASP A 38 -1.18 9.12 8.28
N ARG A 39 -0.63 9.18 7.07
CA ARG A 39 -0.22 7.99 6.31
C ARG A 39 0.99 7.30 6.92
N GLU A 40 1.95 8.06 7.45
CA GLU A 40 3.06 7.48 8.20
C GLU A 40 2.57 6.85 9.53
N GLN A 41 1.62 7.47 10.23
CA GLN A 41 1.00 6.84 11.39
C GLN A 41 0.26 5.55 11.03
N ALA A 42 -0.54 5.56 9.95
CA ALA A 42 -1.20 4.37 9.45
C ALA A 42 -0.19 3.28 9.07
N ALA A 43 0.90 3.64 8.38
CA ALA A 43 1.96 2.70 8.03
C ALA A 43 2.60 2.05 9.28
N LYS A 44 2.81 2.80 10.37
CA LYS A 44 3.33 2.24 11.63
C LYS A 44 2.35 1.26 12.30
N VAL A 45 1.04 1.44 12.13
CA VAL A 45 0.06 0.45 12.61
C VAL A 45 0.21 -0.85 11.85
N PHE A 46 0.37 -0.77 10.52
CA PHE A 46 0.63 -1.94 9.69
C PHE A 46 2.01 -2.58 9.94
N ASP A 47 3.05 -1.81 10.27
CA ASP A 47 4.35 -2.39 10.67
C ASP A 47 4.23 -3.23 11.94
N LYS A 48 3.37 -2.84 12.89
CA LYS A 48 3.10 -3.66 14.09
C LYS A 48 2.35 -4.93 13.72
N ALA A 49 1.37 -4.83 12.83
CA ALA A 49 0.67 -6.00 12.31
C ALA A 49 1.59 -6.91 11.48
N ALA A 50 2.68 -6.38 10.91
CA ALA A 50 3.68 -7.16 10.20
C ALA A 50 4.53 -8.06 11.12
N ALA A 51 4.42 -7.92 12.44
CA ALA A 51 5.03 -8.83 13.42
C ALA A 51 4.16 -10.06 13.75
N ASP A 52 3.05 -10.26 13.02
CA ASP A 52 2.18 -11.41 13.20
C ASP A 52 2.94 -12.73 12.91
N PRO A 53 2.74 -13.79 13.70
CA PRO A 53 3.38 -15.09 13.45
C PRO A 53 2.89 -15.77 12.16
N ASP A 54 1.73 -15.40 11.62
CA ASP A 54 1.28 -15.86 10.31
C ASP A 54 2.02 -15.08 9.21
N PRO A 55 2.84 -15.75 8.37
CA PRO A 55 3.62 -15.09 7.34
C PRO A 55 2.75 -14.38 6.29
N VAL A 56 1.52 -14.85 6.04
CA VAL A 56 0.60 -14.23 5.07
C VAL A 56 0.10 -12.89 5.61
N ILE A 57 -0.26 -12.85 6.89
CA ILE A 57 -0.67 -11.59 7.56
C ILE A 57 0.50 -10.63 7.59
N ALA A 58 1.69 -11.12 7.96
CA ALA A 58 2.90 -10.33 8.02
C ALA A 58 3.25 -9.68 6.67
N GLU A 59 3.25 -10.47 5.59
CA GLU A 59 3.52 -9.99 4.23
C GLU A 59 2.49 -8.97 3.75
N MET A 60 1.19 -9.24 3.95
CA MET A 60 0.12 -8.30 3.56
C MET A 60 0.24 -6.98 4.32
N ALA A 61 0.45 -7.01 5.62
CA ALA A 61 0.61 -5.81 6.44
C ALA A 61 1.84 -5.00 6.01
N ALA A 62 2.97 -5.66 5.76
CA ALA A 62 4.18 -5.01 5.26
C ALA A 62 3.97 -4.36 3.88
N ALA A 63 3.22 -5.02 2.98
CA ALA A 63 2.88 -4.47 1.66
C ALA A 63 2.05 -3.20 1.77
N VAL A 64 1.03 -3.19 2.63
CA VAL A 64 0.19 -1.99 2.87
C VAL A 64 1.02 -0.86 3.48
N ALA A 65 1.83 -1.13 4.50
CA ALA A 65 2.70 -0.12 5.12
C ALA A 65 3.65 0.53 4.10
N LYS A 66 4.27 -0.31 3.25
CA LYS A 66 5.17 0.15 2.19
C LYS A 66 4.44 1.04 1.17
N ALA A 67 3.24 0.64 0.74
CA ALA A 67 2.46 1.39 -0.23
C ALA A 67 2.04 2.78 0.29
N LEU A 68 1.61 2.86 1.55
CA LEU A 68 1.25 4.13 2.20
C LEU A 68 2.45 5.10 2.18
N ARG A 69 3.65 4.62 2.53
CA ARG A 69 4.88 5.43 2.54
C ARG A 69 5.32 5.86 1.15
N GLN A 70 5.25 4.98 0.16
CA GLN A 70 5.57 5.33 -1.22
C GLN A 70 4.65 6.45 -1.74
N ARG A 71 3.37 6.39 -1.40
CA ARG A 71 2.39 7.43 -1.78
C ARG A 71 2.60 8.74 -1.02
N CYS A 72 3.11 8.72 0.21
CA CYS A 72 3.57 9.96 0.89
C CYS A 72 4.69 10.63 0.12
N ARG A 73 5.73 9.86 -0.24
CA ARG A 73 6.91 10.37 -0.93
C ARG A 73 6.55 11.07 -2.24
N LEU A 74 5.68 10.47 -3.05
CA LEU A 74 5.21 11.04 -4.31
C LEU A 74 4.44 12.37 -4.12
N MET A 75 3.68 12.52 -3.04
CA MET A 75 3.02 13.80 -2.72
C MET A 75 4.01 14.89 -2.31
N SER A 76 5.05 14.54 -1.56
CA SER A 76 6.10 15.49 -1.18
C SER A 76 6.92 15.94 -2.40
N GLU A 77 7.26 15.02 -3.30
CA GLU A 77 7.99 15.33 -4.54
C GLU A 77 7.18 16.26 -5.46
N THR A 78 5.89 15.97 -5.68
CA THR A 78 5.00 16.84 -6.49
C THR A 78 4.78 18.22 -5.86
N TRP A 79 4.72 18.34 -4.53
CA TRP A 79 4.66 19.64 -3.87
C TRP A 79 5.95 20.45 -4.09
N ALA A 80 7.11 19.81 -3.94
CA ALA A 80 8.40 20.47 -4.14
C ALA A 80 8.57 20.97 -5.58
N GLU A 81 8.15 20.18 -6.57
CA GLU A 81 8.13 20.58 -7.98
C GLU A 81 7.19 21.78 -8.22
N ARG A 82 6.01 21.78 -7.61
CA ARG A 82 5.06 22.91 -7.71
C ARG A 82 5.61 24.20 -7.10
N VAL A 83 6.28 24.12 -5.96
CA VAL A 83 6.91 25.27 -5.30
C VAL A 83 8.05 25.82 -6.17
N LYS A 84 8.92 24.94 -6.67
CA LYS A 84 10.01 25.33 -7.57
C LYS A 84 9.49 26.07 -8.81
N ALA A 85 8.46 25.52 -9.46
CA ALA A 85 7.85 26.13 -10.65
C ALA A 85 7.09 27.44 -10.36
N ALA A 86 6.75 27.75 -9.10
CA ALA A 86 6.16 29.02 -8.72
C ALA A 86 7.24 30.09 -8.51
N VAL A 87 8.35 29.74 -7.84
CA VAL A 87 9.51 30.62 -7.65
C VAL A 87 10.13 31.03 -8.98
N GLU A 88 10.32 30.09 -9.91
CA GLU A 88 10.89 30.36 -11.25
C GLU A 88 10.00 31.24 -12.16
N ARG A 89 8.74 31.52 -11.77
CA ARG A 89 7.84 32.41 -12.49
C ARG A 89 7.79 33.83 -11.93
N GLU A 90 8.34 34.03 -10.73
CA GLU A 90 8.42 35.34 -10.06
C GLU A 90 9.76 36.07 -10.34
N ASP A 91 10.73 35.37 -10.93
CA ASP A 91 12.00 35.90 -11.47
C ASP A 91 11.93 36.21 -12.97
#